data_AF-A0A2S2NGP0-F1
#
_entry.id   AF-A0A2S2NGP0-F1
#
_cell.length_a   1.000
_cell.length_b   1.000
_cell.length_c   1.000
_cell.angle_alpha   90.00
_cell.angle_beta   90.00
_cell.angle_gamma   90.00
#
_symmetry.space_group_name_H-M   'P 1'
#
loop_
_entity.id
_entity.type
_entity.pdbx_description
1 polymer ?
#
loop_
_entity_poly.entity_id
_entity_poly.type
_entity_poly.pdbx_seq_one_letter_code
_entity_poly.pdbx_strand_id
1 'polypeptide(L)'
;MKNLKFCQPLVLSLKKGLAKRFQRYMTCENCQISAVLIPKFKLNWAKPHDKITIRQRLIDYLISDNEKDNNTDNSLSLPISKDHITGSDSEDDFIQFGDTVETDYFPNNNIQMLVDNYLSNSLLKKPND
;
A
#
# COMPACT_ATOMS: atom_id res chain seq x y z
N MET A 1 -40.57 -1.19 10.39
CA MET A 1 -39.51 -0.15 10.42
C MET A 1 -39.81 0.90 9.36
N LYS A 2 -40.53 1.96 9.70
CA LYS A 2 -40.83 3.09 8.80
C LYS A 2 -40.01 4.30 9.28
N ASN A 3 -39.41 5.02 8.32
CA ASN A 3 -38.80 6.36 8.44
C ASN A 3 -37.28 6.48 8.70
N LEU A 4 -36.46 6.05 7.73
CA LEU A 4 -35.11 6.62 7.50
C LEU A 4 -35.05 7.54 6.25
N LYS A 5 -36.21 7.96 5.71
CA LYS A 5 -36.25 8.87 4.54
C LYS A 5 -35.71 10.27 4.85
N PHE A 6 -35.82 10.73 6.10
CA PHE A 6 -35.35 12.06 6.51
C PHE A 6 -33.81 12.20 6.48
N CYS A 7 -33.07 11.10 6.67
CA CYS A 7 -31.60 11.12 6.66
C CYS A 7 -31.00 10.83 5.28
N GLN A 8 -31.81 10.50 4.27
CA GLN A 8 -31.33 10.17 2.94
C GLN A 8 -30.50 11.30 2.29
N PRO A 9 -30.89 12.59 2.40
CA PRO A 9 -30.07 13.69 1.90
C PRO A 9 -28.71 13.81 2.60
N LEU A 10 -28.67 13.58 3.92
CA LEU A 10 -27.42 13.60 4.71
C LEU A 10 -26.49 12.45 4.30
N VAL A 11 -27.02 11.22 4.21
CA VAL A 11 -26.26 10.04 3.77
C VAL A 11 -25.72 10.23 2.36
N LEU A 12 -26.52 10.80 1.45
CA LEU A 12 -26.09 11.09 0.08
C LEU A 12 -24.96 12.13 0.07
N SER A 13 -25.09 13.18 0.87
CA SER A 13 -24.08 14.25 0.97
C SER A 13 -22.77 13.73 1.56
N LEU A 14 -22.83 12.88 2.59
CA LEU A 14 -21.66 12.20 3.15
C LEU A 14 -20.98 11.29 2.13
N LYS A 15 -21.74 10.44 1.43
CA LYS A 15 -21.20 9.58 0.36
C LYS A 15 -20.51 10.39 -0.73
N LYS A 16 -21.13 11.48 -1.19
CA LYS A 16 -20.55 12.38 -2.20
C LYS A 16 -19.28 13.07 -1.68
N GLY A 17 -19.31 13.58 -0.46
CA GLY A 17 -18.17 14.26 0.17
C GLY A 17 -16.97 13.33 0.37
N LEU A 18 -17.22 12.12 0.88
CA LEU A 18 -16.19 11.09 1.04
C LEU A 18 -15.63 10.65 -0.31
N ALA A 19 -16.48 10.36 -1.30
CA ALA A 19 -16.04 9.99 -2.64
C ALA A 19 -15.17 11.09 -3.27
N LYS A 20 -15.57 12.37 -3.15
CA LYS A 20 -14.81 13.51 -3.66
C LYS A 20 -13.43 13.64 -3.00
N ARG A 21 -13.36 13.52 -1.66
CA ARG A 21 -12.09 13.57 -0.92
C ARG A 21 -11.20 12.39 -1.28
N PHE A 22 -11.77 11.19 -1.33
CA PHE A 22 -11.07 9.98 -1.72
C PHE A 22 -10.48 10.09 -3.13
N GLN A 23 -11.27 10.54 -4.11
CA GLN A 23 -10.81 10.76 -5.48
C GLN A 23 -9.67 11.78 -5.55
N ARG A 24 -9.71 12.84 -4.72
CA ARG A 24 -8.65 13.83 -4.65
C ARG A 24 -7.33 13.25 -4.12
N TYR A 25 -7.36 12.34 -3.15
CA TYR A 25 -6.14 11.66 -2.71
C TYR A 25 -5.58 10.75 -3.80
N MET A 26 -6.46 10.06 -4.52
CA MET A 26 -6.08 9.15 -5.59
C MET A 26 -5.67 9.85 -6.89
N THR A 27 -5.49 11.18 -6.92
CA THR A 27 -4.76 11.83 -8.01
C THR A 27 -3.25 11.74 -7.83
N CYS A 28 -2.76 11.48 -6.61
CA CYS A 28 -1.35 11.31 -6.31
C CYS A 28 -0.92 9.85 -6.58
N GLU A 29 0.09 9.65 -7.42
CA GLU A 29 0.56 8.30 -7.81
C GLU A 29 1.06 7.49 -6.61
N ASN A 30 1.82 8.11 -5.71
CA ASN A 30 2.30 7.44 -4.49
C ASN A 30 1.14 6.96 -3.62
N CYS A 31 0.08 7.77 -3.49
CA CYS A 31 -1.12 7.36 -2.75
C CYS A 31 -1.81 6.17 -3.42
N GLN A 32 -1.83 6.10 -4.75
CA GLN A 32 -2.37 4.94 -5.47
C GLN A 32 -1.53 3.68 -5.20
N ILE A 33 -0.20 3.77 -5.29
CA ILE A 33 0.73 2.65 -5.03
C ILE A 33 0.55 2.15 -3.60
N SER A 34 0.60 3.04 -2.60
CA SER A 34 0.38 2.67 -1.19
C SER A 34 -0.98 2.01 -0.97
N ALA A 35 -2.03 2.54 -1.61
CA ALA A 35 -3.37 2.00 -1.49
C ALA A 35 -3.52 0.60 -2.11
N VAL A 36 -2.83 0.33 -3.22
CA VAL A 36 -2.84 -0.99 -3.87
C VAL A 36 -2.20 -2.05 -3.00
N LEU A 37 -1.16 -1.70 -2.24
CA LEU A 37 -0.45 -2.63 -1.35
C LEU A 37 -1.28 -3.04 -0.13
N ILE A 38 -2.34 -2.31 0.21
CA ILE A 38 -3.25 -2.67 1.29
C ILE A 38 -4.16 -3.82 0.82
N PRO A 39 -4.08 -5.03 1.41
CA PRO A 39 -4.78 -6.21 0.89
C PRO A 39 -6.31 -6.05 0.80
N LYS A 40 -6.91 -5.34 1.76
CA LYS A 40 -8.36 -5.06 1.77
C LYS A 40 -8.81 -4.07 0.69
N PHE A 41 -7.86 -3.30 0.16
CA PHE A 41 -8.12 -2.16 -0.70
C PHE A 41 -7.74 -2.45 -2.16
N LYS A 42 -6.55 -3.03 -2.40
CA LYS A 42 -6.02 -3.43 -3.71
C LYS A 42 -6.46 -2.46 -4.81
N LEU A 43 -7.12 -2.98 -5.85
CA LEU A 43 -7.70 -2.21 -6.95
C LEU A 43 -9.23 -2.15 -6.88
N ASN A 44 -9.84 -2.46 -5.74
CA ASN A 44 -11.31 -2.52 -5.62
C ASN A 44 -11.96 -1.14 -5.71
N TRP A 45 -11.21 -0.09 -5.40
CA TRP A 45 -11.66 1.31 -5.43
C TRP A 45 -11.48 1.99 -6.80
N ALA A 46 -10.62 1.45 -7.67
CA ALA A 46 -10.26 2.04 -8.94
C ALA A 46 -11.25 1.68 -10.06
N LYS A 47 -11.45 2.59 -11.02
CA LYS A 47 -12.26 2.30 -12.21
C LYS A 47 -11.53 1.29 -13.10
N PRO A 48 -12.24 0.48 -13.90
CA PRO A 48 -11.61 -0.58 -14.71
C PRO A 48 -10.45 -0.11 -15.59
N HIS A 49 -10.53 1.08 -16.21
CA HIS A 49 -9.44 1.64 -17.00
C HIS A 49 -8.22 2.03 -16.13
N ASP A 50 -8.47 2.66 -14.98
CA ASP A 50 -7.42 3.07 -14.04
C ASP A 50 -6.68 1.87 -13.44
N LYS A 51 -7.35 0.72 -13.27
CA LYS A 51 -6.74 -0.50 -12.70
C LYS A 51 -5.51 -0.95 -13.47
N ILE A 52 -5.55 -0.86 -14.80
CA ILE A 52 -4.43 -1.26 -15.67
C ILE A 52 -3.25 -0.32 -15.47
N THR A 53 -3.51 0.99 -15.49
CA THR A 53 -2.47 2.01 -15.29
C THR A 53 -1.84 1.92 -13.90
N ILE A 54 -2.65 1.77 -12.85
CA ILE A 54 -2.15 1.67 -11.47
C ILE A 54 -1.35 0.37 -11.28
N ARG A 55 -1.78 -0.75 -11.87
CA ARG A 55 -1.02 -2.00 -11.87
C ARG A 55 0.36 -1.80 -12.49
N GLN A 56 0.43 -1.14 -13.66
CA GLN A 56 1.71 -0.88 -14.30
C GLN A 56 2.61 0.01 -13.44
N ARG A 57 2.07 1.08 -12.86
CA ARG A 57 2.82 1.93 -11.90
C ARG A 57 3.39 1.15 -10.72
N LEU A 58 2.65 0.17 -10.18
CA LEU A 58 3.16 -0.68 -9.11
C LEU A 58 4.33 -1.55 -9.58
N ILE A 59 4.24 -2.13 -10.78
CA ILE A 59 5.32 -2.93 -11.36
C ILE A 59 6.56 -2.04 -11.56
N ASP A 60 6.39 -0.87 -12.18
CA ASP A 60 7.47 0.07 -12.45
C ASP A 60 8.13 0.54 -11.14
N TYR A 61 7.33 0.84 -10.12
CA TYR A 61 7.81 1.20 -8.79
C TYR A 61 8.70 0.09 -8.21
N LEU A 62 8.23 -1.16 -8.19
CA LEU A 62 8.99 -2.28 -7.64
C LEU A 62 10.27 -2.57 -8.43
N ILE A 63 10.26 -2.46 -9.75
CA ILE A 63 11.48 -2.60 -10.57
C ILE A 63 12.48 -1.49 -10.21
N SER A 64 12.02 -0.24 -10.14
CA SER A 64 12.88 0.91 -9.83
C SER A 64 13.48 0.89 -8.42
N ASP A 65 12.81 0.22 -7.48
CA ASP A 65 13.30 0.04 -6.11
C ASP A 65 14.42 -1.02 -6.08
N ASN A 66 14.20 -2.16 -6.74
CA ASN A 66 15.20 -3.22 -6.88
C ASN A 66 16.48 -2.77 -7.61
N GLU A 67 16.38 -1.85 -8.58
CA GLU A 67 17.55 -1.32 -9.29
C GLU A 67 18.40 -0.36 -8.45
N LYS A 68 17.83 0.29 -7.43
CA LYS A 68 18.57 1.19 -6.52
C LYS A 68 19.46 0.43 -5.55
N ASP A 69 19.00 -0.74 -5.10
CA ASP A 69 19.75 -1.59 -4.17
C ASP A 69 20.97 -2.24 -4.85
N ASN A 70 20.89 -2.51 -6.15
CA ASN A 70 22.00 -3.12 -6.91
C ASN A 70 23.14 -2.16 -7.27
N ASN A 71 22.95 -0.84 -7.12
CA ASN A 71 23.93 0.18 -7.52
C ASN A 71 24.52 0.98 -6.35
N THR A 72 24.18 0.63 -5.09
CA THR A 72 24.58 1.44 -3.93
C THR A 72 25.27 0.57 -2.87
N ASP A 73 26.58 0.39 -3.01
CA ASP A 73 27.49 0.20 -1.87
C ASP A 73 27.49 1.48 -1.03
N ASN A 74 26.42 1.74 -0.27
CA ASN A 74 26.44 2.73 0.80
C ASN A 74 25.24 2.51 1.72
N SER A 75 25.55 2.10 2.94
CA SER A 75 24.67 2.11 4.10
C SER A 75 24.01 3.47 4.27
N LEU A 76 22.77 3.63 3.79
CA LEU A 76 21.93 4.78 4.14
C LEU A 76 21.13 4.43 5.41
N SER A 77 21.75 4.68 6.56
CA SER A 77 21.00 4.84 7.81
C SER A 77 20.13 6.08 7.70
N LEU A 78 18.81 5.94 7.88
CA LEU A 78 17.92 7.08 8.01
C LEU A 78 18.32 7.89 9.28
N PRO A 79 18.29 9.23 9.26
CA PRO A 79 18.58 10.01 10.44
C PRO A 79 17.36 9.93 11.38
N ILE A 80 17.42 9.02 12.35
CA ILE A 80 16.56 9.08 13.53
C ILE A 80 17.01 10.30 14.34
N SER A 81 16.24 11.39 14.24
CA SER A 81 16.20 12.37 15.31
C SER A 81 15.38 11.78 16.45
N LYS A 82 16.03 11.45 17.56
CA LYS A 82 15.36 11.30 18.84
C LYS A 82 16.25 11.87 19.94
N ASP A 83 15.77 12.97 20.49
CA ASP A 83 16.27 13.60 21.69
C ASP A 83 16.43 12.58 22.83
N HIS A 84 17.47 12.83 23.62
CA HIS A 84 17.81 12.18 24.87
C HIS A 84 16.59 12.01 25.80
N ILE A 85 16.13 10.77 26.01
CA ILE A 85 15.44 10.39 27.24
C ILE A 85 15.95 9.02 27.66
N THR A 86 16.78 9.02 28.71
CA THR A 86 17.20 7.83 29.46
C THR A 86 15.97 7.22 30.13
N GLY A 87 15.56 6.04 29.69
CA GLY A 87 14.45 5.31 30.29
C GLY A 87 14.40 3.90 29.73
N SER A 88 14.88 2.96 30.54
CA SER A 88 14.73 1.53 30.36
C SER A 88 13.25 1.16 30.17
N ASP A 89 12.90 0.63 29.01
CA ASP A 89 12.02 -0.53 28.88
C ASP A 89 12.19 -1.11 27.47
N SER A 90 12.42 -2.42 27.40
CA SER A 90 12.60 -3.15 26.15
C SER A 90 11.28 -3.22 25.40
N GLU A 91 11.06 -2.27 24.50
CA GLU A 91 10.05 -2.41 23.47
C GLU A 91 10.69 -3.28 22.37
N ASP A 92 10.21 -4.52 22.23
CA ASP A 92 10.56 -5.38 21.10
C ASP A 92 10.41 -4.59 19.79
N ASP A 93 11.51 -4.46 19.04
CA ASP A 93 11.52 -3.83 17.72
C ASP A 93 10.61 -4.62 16.77
N PHE A 94 9.33 -4.27 16.75
CA PHE A 94 8.27 -4.84 15.92
C PHE A 94 8.57 -4.77 14.40
N ILE A 95 9.63 -4.05 14.01
CA ILE A 95 10.13 -3.92 12.65
C ILE A 95 11.59 -4.39 12.60
N GLN A 96 11.87 -5.63 13.01
CA GLN A 96 13.13 -6.28 12.68
C GLN A 96 12.86 -7.38 11.65
N PHE A 97 12.88 -6.99 10.37
CA PHE A 97 12.96 -7.97 9.29
C PHE A 97 14.38 -8.52 9.32
N GLY A 98 14.53 -9.84 9.44
CA GLY A 98 15.85 -10.47 9.49
C GLY A 98 16.64 -10.16 8.22
N ASP A 99 17.70 -9.37 8.37
CA ASP A 99 18.68 -9.11 7.33
C ASP A 99 19.46 -10.40 7.06
N THR A 100 18.94 -11.23 6.16
CA THR A 100 19.66 -12.09 5.21
C THR A 100 18.62 -12.92 4.47
N VAL A 101 17.98 -12.33 3.48
CA VAL A 101 17.49 -13.12 2.35
C VAL A 101 18.52 -12.86 1.26
N GLU A 102 19.24 -13.90 0.83
CA GLU A 102 20.06 -13.83 -0.38
C GLU A 102 19.16 -13.24 -1.46
N THR A 103 19.51 -12.04 -1.95
CA THR A 103 18.80 -11.37 -3.03
C THR A 103 19.11 -12.14 -4.31
N ASP A 104 18.42 -13.26 -4.48
CA ASP A 104 18.33 -13.95 -5.75
C ASP A 104 17.91 -12.92 -6.80
N TYR A 105 18.68 -12.82 -7.88
CA TYR A 105 18.38 -11.93 -8.99
C TYR A 105 16.99 -12.28 -9.54
N PHE A 106 15.97 -11.51 -9.19
CA PHE A 106 14.60 -11.74 -9.64
C PHE A 106 14.42 -11.10 -11.02
N PRO A 107 14.37 -11.88 -12.13
CA PRO A 107 14.11 -11.29 -13.44
C PRO A 107 12.76 -10.56 -13.44
N ASN A 108 12.67 -9.43 -14.17
CA ASN A 108 11.48 -8.57 -14.24
C ASN A 108 10.14 -9.31 -14.51
N ASN A 109 10.19 -10.44 -15.23
CA ASN A 109 9.03 -11.31 -15.49
C ASN A 109 8.42 -11.88 -14.19
N ASN A 110 9.24 -12.09 -13.15
CA ASN A 110 8.78 -12.59 -11.85
C ASN A 110 8.02 -11.52 -11.06
N ILE A 111 8.41 -10.24 -11.16
CA ILE A 111 7.73 -9.13 -10.48
C ILE A 111 6.31 -8.96 -11.02
N GLN A 112 6.15 -9.01 -12.34
CA GLN A 112 4.83 -8.94 -12.96
C GLN A 112 3.93 -10.10 -12.50
N MET A 113 4.47 -11.33 -12.51
CA MET A 113 3.74 -12.51 -12.02
C MET A 113 3.36 -12.38 -10.54
N LEU A 114 4.25 -11.84 -9.69
CA LEU A 114 3.99 -11.63 -8.27
C LEU A 114 2.88 -10.60 -8.05
N VAL A 115 2.92 -9.47 -8.75
CA VAL A 115 1.88 -8.45 -8.71
C VAL A 115 0.54 -9.03 -9.16
N ASP A 116 0.53 -9.85 -10.21
CA ASP A 116 -0.70 -10.46 -10.73
C ASP A 116 -1.30 -11.45 -9.75
N ASN A 117 -0.46 -12.30 -9.15
CA ASN A 117 -0.87 -13.23 -8.11
C ASN A 117 -1.42 -12.48 -6.90
N TYR A 118 -0.73 -11.43 -6.45
CA TYR A 118 -1.18 -10.58 -5.35
C TYR A 118 -2.53 -9.94 -5.65
N LEU A 119 -2.70 -9.30 -6.82
CA LEU A 119 -3.94 -8.61 -7.18
C LEU A 119 -5.12 -9.57 -7.38
N SER A 120 -4.85 -10.78 -7.89
CA SER A 120 -5.86 -11.81 -8.13
C SER A 120 -6.25 -12.58 -6.87
N ASN A 121 -5.39 -12.58 -5.84
CA ASN A 121 -5.65 -13.29 -4.60
C ASN A 121 -6.82 -12.65 -3.84
N SER A 122 -7.95 -13.37 -3.74
CA SER A 122 -9.14 -12.95 -2.99
C SER A 122 -9.17 -13.45 -1.54
N LEU A 123 -8.16 -14.19 -1.10
CA LEU A 123 -8.02 -14.75 0.26
C LEU A 123 -7.64 -13.64 1.24
N LEU A 124 -8.59 -12.77 1.53
CA LEU A 124 -8.57 -11.96 2.74
C LEU A 124 -9.22 -12.80 3.82
N LYS A 125 -8.40 -13.43 4.68
CA LYS A 125 -8.91 -13.96 5.94
C LYS A 125 -9.71 -12.85 6.61
N LYS A 126 -11.00 -13.11 6.84
CA LYS A 126 -11.80 -12.20 7.66
C LYS A 126 -11.21 -12.23 9.06
N PRO A 127 -11.43 -11.20 9.89
CA PRO A 127 -10.96 -11.20 11.28
C PRO A 127 -11.44 -12.40 12.12
N ASN A 128 -12.38 -13.20 11.61
CA ASN A 128 -12.97 -14.38 12.25
C ASN A 128 -12.68 -15.71 11.49
N ASP A 129 -11.69 -15.75 10.59
CA ASP A 129 -11.21 -17.01 9.97
C ASP A 129 -10.02 -17.62 10.72
#